data_AF-A0A132MKZ6-F1
#
_entry.id   AF-A0A132MKZ6-F1
#
_cell.length_a   1.000
_cell.length_b   1.000
_cell.length_c   1.000
_cell.angle_alpha   90.00
_cell.angle_beta   90.00
_cell.angle_gamma   90.00
#
_symmetry.space_group_name_H-M   'P 1'
#
loop_
_entity.id
_entity.type
_entity.pdbx_description
1 polymer ?
#
loop_
_entity_poly.entity_id
_entity_poly.type
_entity_poly.pdbx_seq_one_letter_code
_entity_poly.pdbx_strand_id
1 'polypeptide(L)'
;MAAVVDIFYGQVLADPDLTHYFEGIDMDRLKAHQRRFIGQALGASAPYSGRTMRAAHEKLGITNAAFDRVVDHLAASLAEAGVDEPTIARIAEAVLPLKADIVTA
;
A
#
# COMPACT_ATOMS: atom_id res chain seq x y z
N MET A 1 -13.42 -0.61 -4.67
CA MET A 1 -12.07 -1.08 -4.29
C MET A 1 -11.16 -1.31 -5.47
N ALA A 2 -11.60 -1.93 -6.59
CA ALA A 2 -10.75 -2.05 -7.78
C ALA A 2 -10.21 -0.69 -8.27
N ALA A 3 -11.08 0.31 -8.36
CA ALA A 3 -10.71 1.67 -8.74
C ALA A 3 -9.63 2.30 -7.83
N VAL A 4 -9.74 2.17 -6.50
CA VAL A 4 -8.74 2.72 -5.55
C VAL A 4 -7.36 2.11 -5.79
N VAL A 5 -7.29 0.79 -5.99
CA VAL A 5 -6.00 0.11 -6.22
C VAL A 5 -5.38 0.51 -7.55
N ASP A 6 -6.20 0.72 -8.58
CA ASP A 6 -5.70 1.17 -9.88
C ASP A 6 -5.18 2.62 -9.83
N ILE A 7 -5.89 3.52 -9.14
CA ILE A 7 -5.44 4.90 -8.90
C ILE A 7 -4.13 4.89 -8.10
N PHE A 8 -4.09 4.12 -7.01
CA PHE A 8 -2.92 4.00 -6.13
C PHE A 8 -1.66 3.56 -6.87
N TYR A 9 -1.73 2.47 -7.64
CA TYR A 9 -0.55 2.07 -8.41
C TYR A 9 -0.26 2.99 -9.60
N GLY A 10 -1.26 3.72 -10.11
CA GLY A 10 -1.01 4.80 -11.07
C GLY A 10 -0.12 5.90 -10.47
N GLN A 11 -0.44 6.34 -9.24
CA GLN A 11 0.32 7.36 -8.52
C GLN A 11 1.70 6.85 -8.08
N VAL A 12 1.79 5.64 -7.52
CA VAL A 12 3.06 5.02 -7.08
C VAL A 12 4.03 4.80 -8.24
N LEU A 13 3.54 4.30 -9.39
CA LEU A 13 4.41 4.06 -10.55
C LEU A 13 4.84 5.35 -11.26
N ALA A 14 4.09 6.44 -11.08
CA ALA A 14 4.44 7.76 -11.56
C ALA A 14 5.42 8.51 -10.63
N ASP A 15 5.63 8.03 -9.40
CA ASP A 15 6.60 8.61 -8.48
C ASP A 15 8.02 8.09 -8.78
N PRO A 16 8.96 8.96 -9.23
CA PRO A 16 10.32 8.54 -9.59
C PRO A 16 11.10 7.95 -8.41
N ASP A 17 10.75 8.31 -7.17
CA ASP A 17 11.41 7.82 -5.98
C ASP A 17 10.82 6.48 -5.47
N LEU A 18 9.75 5.98 -6.11
CA LEU A 18 9.14 4.69 -5.79
C LEU A 18 9.19 3.68 -6.93
N THR A 19 9.18 4.14 -8.18
CA THR A 19 9.02 3.27 -9.37
C THR A 19 10.06 2.15 -9.44
N HIS A 20 11.29 2.41 -8.99
CA HIS A 20 12.39 1.44 -8.99
C HIS A 20 12.13 0.21 -8.10
N TYR A 21 11.33 0.32 -7.03
CA TYR A 21 10.95 -0.85 -6.20
C TYR A 21 10.05 -1.85 -6.94
N PHE A 22 9.44 -1.43 -8.04
CA PHE A 22 8.47 -2.21 -8.80
C PHE A 22 9.03 -2.71 -10.15
N GLU A 23 10.30 -2.47 -10.44
CA GLU A 23 10.95 -2.99 -11.65
C GLU A 23 10.94 -4.53 -11.67
N GLY A 24 10.48 -5.10 -12.78
CA GLY A 24 10.35 -6.55 -12.95
C GLY A 24 9.22 -7.20 -12.15
N ILE A 25 8.38 -6.41 -11.46
CA ILE A 25 7.20 -6.92 -10.76
C ILE A 25 6.02 -7.06 -11.72
N ASP A 26 5.34 -8.20 -11.64
CA ASP A 26 4.04 -8.40 -12.29
C ASP A 26 2.97 -7.54 -11.57
N MET A 27 2.72 -6.35 -12.14
CA MET A 27 1.82 -5.37 -11.55
C MET A 27 0.36 -5.83 -11.54
N ASP A 28 -0.07 -6.64 -12.51
CA ASP A 28 -1.44 -7.14 -12.54
C ASP A 28 -1.68 -8.13 -11.38
N ARG A 29 -0.70 -9.03 -11.16
CA ARG A 29 -0.70 -9.94 -10.03
C ARG A 29 -0.60 -9.19 -8.71
N LEU A 30 0.23 -8.15 -8.62
CA LEU A 30 0.38 -7.34 -7.41
C LEU A 30 -0.92 -6.58 -7.09
N LYS A 31 -1.54 -5.92 -8.07
CA LYS A 31 -2.84 -5.25 -7.92
C LYS A 31 -3.94 -6.21 -7.48
N ALA A 32 -3.96 -7.44 -8.01
CA ALA A 32 -4.91 -8.46 -7.58
C ALA A 32 -4.71 -8.86 -6.11
N HIS A 33 -3.46 -8.98 -5.67
CA HIS A 33 -3.13 -9.22 -4.26
C HIS A 33 -3.54 -8.04 -3.37
N GLN A 34 -3.21 -6.81 -3.76
CA GLN A 34 -3.45 -5.63 -2.94
C GLN A 34 -4.95 -5.33 -2.76
N ARG A 35 -5.78 -5.60 -3.77
CA ARG A 35 -7.25 -5.54 -3.64
C ARG A 35 -7.77 -6.44 -2.53
N ARG A 36 -7.19 -7.63 -2.34
CA ARG A 36 -7.55 -8.56 -1.26
C ARG A 36 -7.06 -8.04 0.09
N PHE A 37 -5.81 -7.56 0.15
CA PHE A 37 -5.23 -7.01 1.38
C PHE A 37 -6.00 -5.79 1.89
N ILE A 38 -6.24 -4.78 1.04
CA ILE A 38 -7.00 -3.59 1.42
C ILE A 38 -8.44 -3.95 1.78
N GLY A 39 -9.09 -4.84 1.02
CA GLY A 39 -10.41 -5.35 1.37
C GLY A 39 -10.47 -5.98 2.77
N GLN A 40 -9.42 -6.70 3.18
CA GLN A 40 -9.28 -7.27 4.53
C GLN A 40 -9.03 -6.20 5.60
N ALA A 41 -8.07 -5.28 5.36
CA ALA A 41 -7.73 -4.22 6.30
C ALA A 41 -8.91 -3.28 6.61
N LEU A 42 -9.84 -3.09 5.66
CA LEU A 42 -11.01 -2.22 5.81
C LEU A 42 -12.24 -2.88 6.45
N GLY A 43 -12.14 -4.14 6.88
CA GLY A 43 -13.21 -4.80 7.63
C GLY A 43 -13.74 -6.12 7.06
N ALA A 44 -13.02 -6.81 6.16
CA ALA A 44 -13.38 -8.19 5.83
C ALA A 44 -12.91 -9.14 6.94
N SER A 45 -13.82 -10.02 7.38
CA SER A 45 -13.74 -10.89 8.57
C SER A 45 -12.70 -12.01 8.53
N ALA A 46 -11.69 -11.94 7.65
CA ALA A 46 -10.68 -12.98 7.50
C ALA A 46 -9.27 -12.40 7.64
N PRO A 47 -8.42 -12.97 8.51
CA PRO A 47 -7.03 -12.54 8.63
C PRO A 47 -6.29 -12.76 7.32
N TYR A 48 -5.38 -11.84 7.01
CA TYR A 48 -4.50 -11.93 5.87
C TYR A 48 -3.64 -13.20 5.95
N SER A 49 -3.70 -14.02 4.90
CA SER A 49 -3.04 -15.34 4.82
C SER A 49 -1.77 -15.35 3.96
N GLY A 50 -1.28 -14.19 3.52
CA GLY A 50 -0.07 -14.07 2.71
C GLY A 50 1.20 -13.95 3.55
N ARG A 51 2.33 -13.65 2.89
CA ARG A 51 3.62 -13.39 3.57
C ARG A 51 3.46 -12.23 4.54
N THR A 52 4.00 -12.34 5.74
CA THR A 52 4.05 -11.22 6.71
C THR A 52 4.64 -9.97 6.05
N MET A 53 4.26 -8.78 6.52
CA MET A 53 4.80 -7.52 6.00
C MET A 53 6.33 -7.54 6.02
N ARG A 54 6.94 -8.03 7.10
CA ARG A 54 8.39 -8.23 7.18
C ARG A 54 8.93 -9.12 6.06
N ALA A 55 8.43 -10.35 5.93
CA ALA A 55 8.96 -11.29 4.94
C ALA A 55 8.72 -10.83 3.48
N ALA A 56 7.70 -10.02 3.23
CA ALA A 56 7.42 -9.46 1.91
C ALA A 56 8.40 -8.33 1.54
N HIS A 57 8.88 -7.55 2.51
CA HIS A 57 9.62 -6.31 2.28
C HIS A 57 11.10 -6.35 2.72
N GLU A 58 11.53 -7.39 3.46
CA GLU A 58 12.86 -7.47 4.11
C GLU A 58 14.06 -7.29 3.17
N LYS A 59 13.91 -7.58 1.86
CA LYS A 59 15.00 -7.52 0.87
C LYS A 59 14.94 -6.30 -0.04
N LEU A 60 13.99 -5.39 0.20
CA LEU A 60 13.71 -4.28 -0.72
C LEU A 60 14.49 -3.01 -0.39
N GLY A 61 15.12 -2.91 0.79
CA GLY A 61 15.88 -1.71 1.15
C GLY A 61 14.99 -0.47 1.31
N ILE A 62 13.73 -0.66 1.73
CA ILE A 62 12.76 0.42 1.85
C ILE A 62 13.18 1.37 2.97
N THR A 63 13.29 2.65 2.63
CA THR A 63 13.60 3.72 3.57
C THR A 63 12.34 4.26 4.23
N ASN A 64 12.52 5.00 5.34
CA ASN A 64 11.43 5.77 5.96
C ASN A 64 10.73 6.70 4.95
N ALA A 65 11.51 7.41 4.12
CA ALA A 65 10.97 8.34 3.15
C ALA A 65 10.14 7.64 2.06
N ALA A 66 10.59 6.48 1.57
CA ALA A 66 9.82 5.70 0.60
C ALA A 66 8.51 5.19 1.20
N PHE A 67 8.54 4.73 2.46
CA PHE A 67 7.32 4.31 3.16
C PHE A 67 6.32 5.46 3.30
N ASP A 68 6.77 6.63 3.74
CA ASP A 68 5.89 7.79 3.96
C ASP A 68 5.23 8.23 2.64
N ARG A 69 5.96 8.23 1.53
CA ARG A 69 5.39 8.52 0.20
C ARG A 69 4.33 7.52 -0.24
N VAL A 70 4.53 6.22 0.05
CA VAL A 70 3.52 5.20 -0.23
C VAL A 70 2.24 5.46 0.56
N VAL A 71 2.34 5.89 1.82
CA VAL A 71 1.19 6.26 2.65
C VAL A 71 0.48 7.51 2.07
N ASP A 72 1.24 8.51 1.64
CA ASP A 72 0.69 9.72 1.01
C ASP A 72 -0.09 9.40 -0.27
N HIS A 73 0.47 8.56 -1.15
CA HIS A 73 -0.23 8.11 -2.37
C HIS A 73 -1.49 7.30 -2.05
N LEU A 74 -1.45 6.46 -1.01
CA LEU A 74 -2.65 5.72 -0.57
C LEU A 74 -3.75 6.69 -0.12
N ALA A 75 -3.41 7.69 0.69
CA ALA A 75 -4.38 8.69 1.17
C ALA A 75 -4.94 9.52 0.00
N ALA A 76 -4.08 9.98 -0.91
CA ALA A 76 -4.49 10.73 -2.11
C ALA A 76 -5.42 9.90 -3.01
N SER A 77 -5.12 8.62 -3.22
CA SER A 77 -5.94 7.71 -4.01
C SER A 77 -7.31 7.44 -3.41
N LEU A 78 -7.39 7.33 -2.08
CA LEU A 78 -8.66 7.17 -1.37
C LEU A 78 -9.51 8.45 -1.47
N ALA A 79 -8.88 9.62 -1.31
CA ALA A 79 -9.56 10.91 -1.47
C ALA A 79 -10.08 11.10 -2.90
N GLU A 80 -9.28 10.77 -3.92
CA GLU A 80 -9.68 10.83 -5.33
C GLU A 80 -10.84 9.88 -5.64
N ALA A 81 -10.90 8.73 -4.98
CA ALA A 81 -12.01 7.79 -5.09
C ALA A 81 -13.27 8.19 -4.28
N GLY A 82 -13.27 9.37 -3.64
CA GLY A 82 -14.40 9.90 -2.89
C GLY A 82 -14.61 9.30 -1.50
N VAL A 83 -13.57 8.68 -0.91
CA VAL A 83 -13.62 8.20 0.48
C VAL A 83 -13.54 9.40 1.42
N ASP A 84 -14.37 9.41 2.45
CA ASP A 84 -14.41 10.49 3.44
C ASP A 84 -13.14 10.54 4.30
N GLU A 85 -12.75 11.75 4.71
CA GLU A 85 -11.54 12.01 5.51
C GLU A 85 -11.49 11.20 6.83
N PRO A 86 -12.58 11.05 7.62
CA PRO A 86 -12.57 10.16 8.79
C PRO A 86 -12.24 8.71 8.45
N THR A 87 -12.73 8.18 7.33
CA THR A 87 -12.37 6.85 6.86
C THR A 87 -10.90 6.77 6.44
N ILE A 88 -10.38 7.77 5.72
CA ILE A 88 -8.94 7.83 5.36
C ILE A 88 -8.05 7.83 6.61
N ALA A 89 -8.41 8.62 7.63
CA ALA A 89 -7.67 8.67 8.90
C ALA A 89 -7.62 7.29 9.59
N ARG A 90 -8.75 6.57 9.67
CA ARG A 90 -8.78 5.20 10.22
C ARG A 90 -7.89 4.23 9.44
N ILE A 91 -7.79 4.40 8.13
CA ILE A 91 -6.90 3.57 7.29
C ILE A 91 -5.44 3.88 7.60
N ALA A 92 -5.09 5.16 7.72
CA ALA A 92 -3.75 5.58 8.09
C ALA A 92 -3.36 5.01 9.47
N GLU A 93 -4.25 5.04 10.47
CA GLU A 93 -4.04 4.44 11.79
C GLU A 93 -3.70 2.93 11.71
N ALA A 94 -4.31 2.20 10.77
CA ALA A 94 -4.03 0.79 10.56
C ALA A 94 -2.71 0.53 9.80
N VAL A 95 -2.32 1.43 8.89
CA VAL A 95 -1.15 1.24 8.02
C VAL A 95 0.14 1.73 8.66
N LEU A 96 0.12 2.86 9.36
CA LEU A 96 1.33 3.49 9.93
C LEU A 96 2.15 2.55 10.84
N PRO A 97 1.56 1.71 11.71
CA PRO A 97 2.33 0.77 12.54
C PRO A 97 3.11 -0.28 11.75
N LEU A 98 2.68 -0.60 10.52
CA LEU A 98 3.37 -1.56 9.65
C LEU A 98 4.76 -1.08 9.22
N LYS A 99 5.07 0.21 9.40
CA LYS A 99 6.40 0.79 9.14
C LYS A 99 7.52 0.00 9.81
N ALA A 100 7.30 -0.48 11.04
CA ALA A 100 8.30 -1.26 11.81
C ALA A 100 8.62 -2.64 11.19
N ASP A 101 7.74 -3.15 10.34
CA ASP A 101 7.95 -4.40 9.60
C ASP A 101 8.41 -4.17 8.16
N ILE A 102 8.15 -2.99 7.58
CA ILE A 102 8.38 -2.71 6.15
C ILE A 102 9.70 -1.97 5.90
N VAL A 103 10.07 -1.02 6.77
CA VAL A 103 11.30 -0.23 6.62
C VAL A 103 12.51 -1.07 7.01
N THR A 104 13.50 -1.11 6.13
CA THR A 104 14.70 -1.95 6.26
C THR A 104 16.01 -1.18 6.07
N ALA A 105 15.94 0.12 5.72
CA ALA A 105 17.08 0.98 5.44
C ALA A 105 16.95 2.34 6.16
#